data_AF-A0A1Y2FH03-F1
#
_entry.id   AF-A0A1Y2FH03-F1
#
_cell.length_a   1.000
_cell.length_b   1.000
_cell.length_c   1.000
_cell.angle_alpha   90.00
_cell.angle_beta   90.00
_cell.angle_gamma   90.00
#
_symmetry.space_group_name_H-M   'P 1'
#
loop_
_entity.id
_entity.type
_entity.pdbx_description
1 polymer ?
#
loop_
_entity_poly.entity_id
_entity_poly.type
_entity_poly.pdbx_seq_one_letter_code
_entity_poly.pdbx_strand_id
1 'polypeptide(L)'
;MQSSPVLLLSPSRNFAGRDTDNQTRPTIYPLHRHCSSHPSSIQEMVLHNPGNWHWTTKDCRPWAKSWFTDNLCKQADNDQAEIRITTVSESSGDCDVAMRKGKIITIYDIKLVLKFTGTLKDAESTTVDGNITIPEVMHDHEEDDYVFDIEVFSETREKAKARDLIKQRLVPALRQQLQGFPQALVDAHGKDVKINFDAGHAPTVGTAANAANAPTQPQQQQSNTSATAAKSSTSTKKVNTSSIAETFEFQTLAKELYTTFIDPARLAAWTRAQPNIDARKGGQYQLFNGNVEGEFLDLQENEKLVQTWRLKDWPAGHYATLTMTFDQGLDGTNLRMVMEDVPLGTEEVVKTNFVEYYVKPIKTTFGFGAVL
;
A
#
# COMPACT_ATOMS: atom_id res chain seq x y z
N MET A 1 -72.14 -42.43 46.15
CA MET A 1 -70.88 -42.40 46.93
C MET A 1 -70.07 -41.23 46.37
N GLN A 2 -70.28 -40.00 46.85
CA GLN A 2 -69.49 -39.32 47.91
C GLN A 2 -67.97 -39.44 47.65
N SER A 3 -67.14 -38.40 47.63
CA SER A 3 -67.30 -36.95 47.85
C SER A 3 -65.96 -36.28 47.49
N SER A 4 -65.97 -35.09 46.87
CA SER A 4 -64.89 -34.07 47.04
C SER A 4 -64.99 -33.45 48.44
N PRO A 5 -63.97 -32.73 49.00
CA PRO A 5 -63.61 -31.33 48.63
C PRO A 5 -62.07 -31.04 48.76
N VAL A 6 -61.40 -29.97 48.32
CA VAL A 6 -61.65 -28.53 48.00
C VAL A 6 -61.47 -27.56 49.20
N LEU A 7 -60.56 -26.55 49.02
CA LEU A 7 -60.37 -25.22 49.71
C LEU A 7 -59.58 -25.22 51.06
N LEU A 8 -58.85 -24.18 51.54
CA LEU A 8 -58.55 -22.77 51.16
C LEU A 8 -57.52 -22.15 52.17
N LEU A 9 -56.91 -21.00 51.79
CA LEU A 9 -56.57 -19.78 52.59
C LEU A 9 -55.36 -19.72 53.58
N SER A 10 -54.34 -18.91 53.21
CA SER A 10 -53.73 -17.66 53.81
C SER A 10 -53.78 -17.38 55.34
N PRO A 11 -53.14 -16.32 55.95
CA PRO A 11 -52.00 -15.42 55.63
C PRO A 11 -51.02 -15.09 56.82
N SER A 12 -49.99 -14.26 56.57
CA SER A 12 -49.32 -13.22 57.43
C SER A 12 -48.85 -13.49 58.88
N ARG A 13 -47.56 -13.21 59.18
CA ARG A 13 -47.10 -12.10 60.07
C ARG A 13 -45.59 -12.08 60.36
N ASN A 14 -45.03 -10.87 60.33
CA ASN A 14 -43.73 -10.45 60.87
C ASN A 14 -43.61 -10.73 62.38
N PHE A 15 -42.39 -10.98 62.87
CA PHE A 15 -41.95 -10.51 64.18
C PHE A 15 -40.44 -10.19 64.19
N ALA A 16 -40.12 -9.12 64.91
CA ALA A 16 -38.86 -8.42 64.94
C ALA A 16 -37.94 -8.88 66.09
N GLY A 17 -36.63 -8.72 65.90
CA GLY A 17 -35.86 -7.80 66.75
C GLY A 17 -34.77 -8.36 67.68
N ARG A 18 -33.65 -7.64 67.62
CA ARG A 18 -32.52 -7.47 68.58
C ARG A 18 -31.39 -8.49 68.56
N ASP A 19 -30.15 -8.11 68.81
CA ASP A 19 -29.32 -6.91 68.61
C ASP A 19 -27.99 -7.19 69.36
N THR A 20 -26.94 -6.44 69.00
CA THR A 20 -25.65 -6.27 69.72
C THR A 20 -24.63 -7.43 69.58
N ASP A 21 -23.35 -7.23 69.31
CA ASP A 21 -22.54 -6.02 69.11
C ASP A 21 -21.18 -6.38 68.45
N ASN A 22 -20.58 -5.35 67.86
CA ASN A 22 -19.15 -5.00 67.95
C ASN A 22 -18.15 -5.27 66.79
N GLN A 23 -17.74 -4.13 66.20
CA GLN A 23 -16.38 -3.70 65.80
C GLN A 23 -15.70 -4.09 64.46
N THR A 24 -15.83 -3.16 63.49
CA THR A 24 -14.78 -2.47 62.69
C THR A 24 -13.60 -3.25 62.05
N ARG A 25 -13.48 -3.19 60.71
CA ARG A 25 -12.36 -2.55 59.93
C ARG A 25 -12.40 -2.85 58.40
N PRO A 26 -11.64 -2.12 57.55
CA PRO A 26 -12.09 -1.69 56.21
C PRO A 26 -11.40 -2.37 55.00
N THR A 27 -11.97 -2.06 53.83
CA THR A 27 -11.52 -2.26 52.44
C THR A 27 -10.10 -1.78 52.15
N ILE A 28 -9.21 -2.67 51.66
CA ILE A 28 -7.99 -2.33 50.89
C ILE A 28 -7.70 -3.47 49.87
N TYR A 29 -7.61 -3.11 48.59
CA TYR A 29 -7.05 -3.96 47.52
C TYR A 29 -5.50 -3.87 47.53
N PRO A 30 -4.77 -4.97 47.27
CA PRO A 30 -3.31 -5.00 47.44
C PRO A 30 -2.54 -4.46 46.22
N LEU A 31 -1.47 -3.72 46.53
CA LEU A 31 -0.39 -3.28 45.65
C LEU A 31 0.68 -4.37 45.43
N HIS A 32 1.24 -4.36 44.22
CA HIS A 32 2.57 -4.80 43.79
C HIS A 32 3.01 -6.27 43.99
N ARG A 33 3.13 -6.98 42.86
CA ARG A 33 4.34 -7.76 42.55
C ARG A 33 5.00 -7.20 41.29
N HIS A 34 6.29 -6.89 41.42
CA HIS A 34 7.20 -6.62 40.32
C HIS A 34 7.27 -7.85 39.40
N CYS A 35 7.01 -7.65 38.11
CA CYS A 35 7.50 -8.55 37.06
C CYS A 35 8.39 -7.72 36.15
N SER A 36 9.68 -8.08 36.14
CA SER A 36 10.74 -7.44 35.38
C SER A 36 10.42 -7.42 33.89
N SER A 37 10.43 -6.22 33.32
CA SER A 37 10.39 -5.95 31.88
C SER A 37 11.55 -6.64 31.17
N HIS A 38 11.24 -7.64 30.35
CA HIS A 38 12.11 -7.99 29.22
C HIS A 38 11.89 -6.94 28.12
N PRO A 39 12.95 -6.34 27.54
CA PRO A 39 12.80 -5.58 26.31
C PRO A 39 12.56 -6.58 25.17
N SER A 40 11.30 -6.68 24.71
CA SER A 40 11.02 -7.31 23.43
C SER A 40 11.59 -6.40 22.34
N SER A 41 12.83 -6.71 21.95
CA SER A 41 13.41 -6.32 20.68
C SER A 41 12.36 -6.54 19.60
N ILE A 42 11.88 -5.47 18.96
CA ILE A 42 11.16 -5.57 17.70
C ILE A 42 12.22 -5.96 16.67
N GLN A 43 12.53 -7.25 16.66
CA GLN A 43 13.07 -7.94 15.52
C GLN A 43 12.13 -7.58 14.36
N GLU A 44 12.68 -7.09 13.24
CA GLU A 44 11.94 -7.06 11.99
C GLU A 44 11.12 -8.35 11.94
N MET A 45 9.79 -8.26 11.78
CA MET A 45 9.05 -9.42 11.33
C MET A 45 9.47 -9.62 9.89
N VAL A 46 10.65 -10.22 9.73
CA VAL A 46 11.07 -10.94 8.54
C VAL A 46 9.87 -11.81 8.24
N LEU A 47 9.17 -11.50 7.14
CA LEU A 47 8.06 -12.31 6.66
C LEU A 47 8.55 -13.75 6.73
N HIS A 48 7.99 -14.52 7.66
CA HIS A 48 8.49 -15.86 7.93
C HIS A 48 8.03 -16.72 6.77
N ASN A 49 8.85 -16.76 5.72
CA ASN A 49 8.65 -17.59 4.55
C ASN A 49 9.79 -18.63 4.47
N PRO A 50 9.84 -19.62 5.39
CA PRO A 50 10.92 -20.61 5.41
C PRO A 50 11.09 -21.25 4.03
N GLY A 51 12.29 -21.13 3.47
CA GLY A 51 12.60 -21.66 2.16
C GLY A 51 11.81 -21.05 1.00
N ASN A 52 11.23 -19.85 1.17
CA ASN A 52 10.42 -19.16 0.16
C ASN A 52 9.22 -20.02 -0.35
N TRP A 53 8.59 -20.78 0.56
CA TRP A 53 7.52 -21.72 0.24
C TRP A 53 6.14 -21.07 0.03
N HIS A 54 5.82 -20.03 0.79
CA HIS A 54 4.59 -19.24 0.69
C HIS A 54 4.63 -18.28 -0.49
N TRP A 55 3.45 -18.04 -1.05
CA TRP A 55 3.26 -17.15 -2.19
C TRP A 55 3.59 -15.70 -1.82
N THR A 56 4.34 -15.02 -2.68
CA THR A 56 4.61 -13.58 -2.59
C THR A 56 4.54 -13.01 -4.00
N THR A 57 3.85 -11.89 -4.21
CA THR A 57 3.70 -11.23 -5.51
C THR A 57 4.23 -9.80 -5.43
N LYS A 58 4.82 -9.33 -6.51
CA LYS A 58 5.14 -7.92 -6.73
C LYS A 58 4.58 -7.48 -8.07
N ASP A 59 3.76 -6.43 -8.04
CA ASP A 59 3.29 -5.73 -9.24
C ASP A 59 4.46 -5.02 -9.92
N CYS A 60 4.68 -5.36 -11.18
CA CYS A 60 5.75 -4.86 -12.02
C CYS A 60 5.21 -4.10 -13.25
N ARG A 61 3.90 -3.81 -13.33
CA ARG A 61 3.29 -3.07 -14.46
C ARG A 61 3.96 -1.73 -14.73
N PRO A 62 4.30 -0.89 -13.74
CA PRO A 62 4.98 0.39 -13.99
C PRO A 62 6.37 0.19 -14.61
N TRP A 63 7.11 -0.80 -14.09
CA TRP A 63 8.43 -1.13 -14.61
C TRP A 63 8.35 -1.69 -16.03
N ALA A 64 7.39 -2.57 -16.30
CA ALA A 64 7.17 -3.14 -17.63
C ALA A 64 6.89 -2.05 -18.67
N LYS A 65 6.05 -1.07 -18.34
CA LYS A 65 5.76 0.08 -19.21
C LYS A 65 7.03 0.89 -19.54
N SER A 66 7.86 1.18 -18.53
CA SER A 66 9.15 1.84 -18.74
C SER A 66 10.08 1.00 -19.60
N TRP A 67 10.19 -0.30 -19.30
CA TRP A 67 11.03 -1.22 -20.05
C TRP A 67 10.62 -1.30 -21.53
N PHE A 68 9.33 -1.42 -21.84
CA PHE A 68 8.85 -1.43 -23.23
C PHE A 68 9.14 -0.11 -23.93
N THR A 69 9.02 1.02 -23.22
CA THR A 69 9.33 2.34 -23.78
C THR A 69 10.82 2.44 -24.15
N ASP A 70 11.71 1.94 -23.30
CA ASP A 70 13.16 2.05 -23.52
C ASP A 70 13.67 1.03 -24.55
N ASN A 71 13.11 -0.18 -24.59
CA ASN A 71 13.65 -1.29 -25.37
C ASN A 71 12.98 -1.46 -26.75
N LEU A 72 11.70 -1.11 -26.90
CA LEU A 72 10.96 -1.28 -28.17
C LEU A 72 11.10 -0.09 -29.14
N CYS A 73 11.78 1.00 -28.75
CA CYS A 73 12.07 2.14 -29.64
C CYS A 73 13.19 1.80 -30.64
N LYS A 74 12.89 0.94 -31.62
CA LYS A 74 13.82 0.56 -32.69
C LYS A 74 13.43 1.19 -34.03
N GLN A 75 14.44 1.33 -34.88
CA GLN A 75 14.34 1.86 -36.23
C GLN A 75 14.64 0.74 -37.24
N ALA A 76 13.87 0.68 -38.31
CA ALA A 76 14.07 -0.19 -39.44
C ALA A 76 14.32 0.67 -40.69
N ASP A 77 15.54 0.61 -41.21
CA ASP A 77 15.96 1.38 -42.37
C ASP A 77 16.12 0.49 -43.60
N ASN A 78 15.73 1.04 -44.75
CA ASN A 78 16.07 0.50 -46.06
C ASN A 78 16.33 1.66 -47.06
N ASP A 79 16.79 1.30 -48.26
CA ASP A 79 16.98 2.23 -49.38
C ASP A 79 15.67 2.92 -49.80
N GLN A 80 14.52 2.35 -49.45
CA GLN A 80 13.19 2.80 -49.88
C GLN A 80 12.38 3.53 -48.79
N ALA A 81 12.60 3.24 -47.51
CA ALA A 81 11.88 3.87 -46.41
C ALA A 81 12.65 3.76 -45.08
N GLU A 82 12.41 4.73 -44.20
CA GLU A 82 12.87 4.75 -42.81
C GLU A 82 11.63 4.69 -41.91
N ILE A 83 11.56 3.71 -41.01
CA ILE A 83 10.42 3.54 -40.10
C ILE A 83 10.94 3.40 -38.67
N ARG A 84 10.36 4.17 -37.75
CA ARG A 84 10.75 4.19 -36.34
C ARG A 84 9.52 4.09 -35.45
N ILE A 85 9.64 3.32 -34.37
CA ILE A 85 8.67 3.34 -33.28
C ILE A 85 8.90 4.60 -32.45
N THR A 86 7.87 5.44 -32.37
CA THR A 86 7.94 6.76 -31.74
C THR A 86 7.62 6.68 -30.26
N THR A 87 6.58 5.93 -29.90
CA THR A 87 6.07 5.89 -28.51
C THR A 87 5.24 4.63 -28.27
N VAL A 88 5.30 4.10 -27.05
CA VAL A 88 4.34 3.11 -26.55
C VAL A 88 3.09 3.88 -26.10
N SER A 89 2.01 3.81 -26.88
CA SER A 89 0.77 4.53 -26.56
C SER A 89 -0.06 3.86 -25.47
N GLU A 90 -0.07 2.53 -25.43
CA GLU A 90 -0.82 1.77 -24.44
C GLU A 90 0.01 0.56 -24.00
N SER A 91 0.03 0.31 -22.70
CA SER A 91 0.57 -0.89 -22.07
C SER A 91 -0.40 -1.22 -20.95
N SER A 92 -1.36 -2.11 -21.24
CA SER A 92 -2.49 -2.42 -20.38
C SER A 92 -2.56 -3.92 -20.16
N GLY A 93 -2.78 -4.34 -18.92
CA GLY A 93 -2.75 -5.74 -18.53
C GLY A 93 -2.04 -5.95 -17.21
N ASP A 94 -1.82 -7.21 -16.86
CA ASP A 94 -1.22 -7.61 -15.60
C ASP A 94 0.23 -8.02 -15.81
N CYS A 95 1.10 -7.67 -14.86
CA CYS A 95 2.51 -8.01 -14.90
C CYS A 95 3.05 -8.16 -13.49
N ASP A 96 3.20 -9.40 -13.07
CA ASP A 96 3.59 -9.77 -11.73
C ASP A 96 4.82 -10.66 -11.74
N VAL A 97 5.71 -10.42 -10.78
CA VAL A 97 6.74 -11.39 -10.40
C VAL A 97 6.32 -12.00 -9.09
N ALA A 98 6.21 -13.33 -9.06
CA ALA A 98 5.83 -14.05 -7.86
C ALA A 98 6.88 -15.10 -7.45
N MET A 99 6.84 -15.49 -6.19
CA MET A 99 7.64 -16.55 -5.61
C MET A 99 6.73 -17.65 -5.12
N ARG A 100 7.01 -18.90 -5.54
CA ARG A 100 6.29 -20.08 -5.06
C ARG A 100 7.24 -21.26 -4.94
N LYS A 101 7.22 -21.95 -3.78
CA LYS A 101 8.03 -23.15 -3.54
C LYS A 101 9.53 -22.94 -3.86
N GLY A 102 10.07 -21.77 -3.52
CA GLY A 102 11.47 -21.40 -3.77
C GLY A 102 11.82 -21.03 -5.22
N LYS A 103 10.84 -21.00 -6.13
CA LYS A 103 11.01 -20.60 -7.53
C LYS A 103 10.34 -19.26 -7.82
N ILE A 104 11.07 -18.39 -8.53
CA ILE A 104 10.50 -17.17 -9.11
C ILE A 104 9.69 -17.60 -10.32
N ILE A 105 8.48 -17.08 -10.44
CA ILE A 105 7.61 -17.21 -11.58
C ILE A 105 7.22 -15.82 -12.05
N THR A 106 7.17 -15.61 -13.36
CA THR A 106 6.64 -14.40 -13.98
C THR A 106 5.25 -14.72 -14.46
N ILE A 107 4.27 -13.89 -14.12
CA ILE A 107 2.90 -14.01 -14.58
C ILE A 107 2.56 -12.67 -15.19
N TYR A 108 2.44 -12.61 -16.51
CA TYR A 108 2.08 -11.38 -17.18
C TYR A 108 1.21 -11.71 -18.39
N ASP A 109 0.32 -10.78 -18.69
CA ASP A 109 -0.55 -10.72 -19.85
C ASP A 109 -0.76 -9.24 -20.16
N ILE A 110 -0.07 -8.77 -21.21
CA ILE A 110 0.01 -7.34 -21.52
C ILE A 110 -0.39 -7.12 -22.97
N LYS A 111 -1.41 -6.28 -23.16
CA LYS A 111 -1.73 -5.66 -24.44
C LYS A 111 -0.85 -4.43 -24.66
N LEU A 112 -0.18 -4.37 -25.80
CA LEU A 112 0.66 -3.26 -26.20
C LEU A 112 0.15 -2.59 -27.47
N VAL A 113 0.12 -1.25 -27.47
CA VAL A 113 -0.11 -0.46 -28.67
C VAL A 113 1.06 0.48 -28.86
N LEU A 114 1.77 0.31 -29.98
CA LEU A 114 2.95 1.07 -30.36
C LEU A 114 2.60 2.03 -31.49
N LYS A 115 3.02 3.29 -31.40
CA LYS A 115 2.92 4.25 -32.49
C LYS A 115 4.21 4.27 -33.28
N PHE A 116 4.12 4.24 -34.60
CA PHE A 116 5.28 4.37 -35.48
C PHE A 116 5.09 5.52 -36.46
N THR A 117 6.22 6.07 -36.87
CA THR A 117 6.33 7.08 -37.92
C THR A 117 7.44 6.68 -38.87
N GLY A 118 7.27 6.95 -40.15
CA GLY A 118 8.27 6.69 -41.16
C GLY A 118 8.19 7.63 -42.35
N THR A 119 9.21 7.60 -43.17
CA THR A 119 9.34 8.42 -44.38
C THR A 119 9.70 7.51 -45.55
N LEU A 120 8.88 7.54 -46.59
CA LEU A 120 9.16 6.89 -47.87
C LEU A 120 10.07 7.81 -48.71
N LYS A 121 11.17 7.27 -49.25
CA LYS A 121 12.15 8.03 -50.04
C LYS A 121 11.75 8.19 -51.52
N ASP A 122 10.53 7.83 -51.88
CA ASP A 122 10.00 8.03 -53.24
C ASP A 122 9.62 9.52 -53.41
N ALA A 123 10.27 10.20 -54.36
CA ALA A 123 10.15 11.56 -54.92
C ALA A 123 9.56 12.76 -54.13
N GLU A 124 8.75 12.57 -53.09
CA GLU A 124 8.04 13.60 -52.32
C GLU A 124 7.89 13.22 -50.84
N SER A 125 8.96 12.69 -50.22
CA SER A 125 9.13 12.48 -48.76
C SER A 125 7.84 12.19 -47.99
N THR A 126 7.06 11.22 -48.46
CA THR A 126 5.71 10.97 -47.92
C THR A 126 5.83 10.38 -46.54
N THR A 127 5.24 11.05 -45.55
CA THR A 127 5.22 10.56 -44.17
C THR A 127 4.15 9.49 -44.01
N VAL A 128 4.52 8.45 -43.26
CA VAL A 128 3.67 7.32 -42.91
C VAL A 128 3.62 7.23 -41.41
N ASP A 129 2.41 7.27 -40.87
CA ASP A 129 2.14 7.12 -39.45
C ASP A 129 1.12 5.99 -39.26
N GLY A 130 1.21 5.31 -38.13
CA GLY A 130 0.36 4.17 -37.85
C GLY A 130 0.58 3.59 -36.47
N ASN A 131 -0.19 2.53 -36.19
CA ASN A 131 -0.13 1.80 -34.94
C ASN A 131 0.24 0.33 -35.19
N ILE A 132 1.01 -0.25 -34.28
CA ILE A 132 1.25 -1.68 -34.18
C ILE A 132 0.65 -2.14 -32.86
N THR A 133 -0.40 -2.95 -32.93
CA THR A 133 -1.04 -3.54 -31.76
C THR A 133 -0.55 -4.96 -31.60
N ILE A 134 -0.12 -5.28 -30.38
CA ILE A 134 0.19 -6.64 -29.94
C ILE A 134 -0.90 -6.95 -28.92
N PRO A 135 -1.90 -7.78 -29.29
CA PRO A 135 -3.07 -7.98 -28.46
C PRO A 135 -2.69 -8.59 -27.11
N GLU A 136 -1.73 -9.51 -27.11
CA GLU A 136 -1.36 -10.30 -25.94
C GLU A 136 0.15 -10.60 -25.96
N VAL A 137 0.83 -10.20 -24.89
CA VAL A 137 2.20 -10.58 -24.57
C VAL A 137 2.14 -11.34 -23.26
N MET A 138 2.27 -12.67 -23.33
CA MET A 138 2.11 -13.57 -22.18
C MET A 138 3.41 -14.26 -21.78
N HIS A 139 3.44 -14.77 -20.54
CA HIS A 139 4.59 -15.46 -19.93
C HIS A 139 4.99 -16.79 -20.57
N ASP A 140 4.11 -17.37 -21.38
CA ASP A 140 4.27 -18.65 -22.07
C ASP A 140 4.38 -18.51 -23.60
N HIS A 141 4.35 -17.28 -24.14
CA HIS A 141 4.55 -17.04 -25.57
C HIS A 141 5.99 -17.29 -26.00
N GLU A 142 6.16 -18.13 -27.03
CA GLU A 142 7.39 -18.30 -27.79
C GLU A 142 7.53 -17.21 -28.87
N GLU A 143 8.66 -17.17 -29.58
CA GLU A 143 8.97 -16.11 -30.56
C GLU A 143 7.88 -15.98 -31.65
N ASP A 144 7.35 -17.12 -32.09
CA ASP A 144 6.36 -17.20 -33.17
C ASP A 144 4.91 -16.98 -32.72
N ASP A 145 4.63 -17.03 -31.41
CA ASP A 145 3.28 -16.88 -30.86
C ASP A 145 2.80 -15.42 -30.87
N TYR A 146 3.72 -14.45 -30.96
CA TYR A 146 3.37 -13.04 -31.00
C TYR A 146 2.66 -12.65 -32.30
N VAL A 147 1.44 -12.16 -32.15
CA VAL A 147 0.62 -11.57 -33.22
C VAL A 147 0.86 -10.05 -33.27
N PHE A 148 1.05 -9.53 -34.48
CA PHE A 148 1.27 -8.10 -34.72
C PHE A 148 0.24 -7.56 -35.71
N ASP A 149 -0.68 -6.74 -35.21
CA ASP A 149 -1.68 -6.05 -36.02
C ASP A 149 -1.16 -4.67 -36.40
N ILE A 150 -0.84 -4.50 -37.68
CA ILE A 150 -0.25 -3.26 -38.21
C ILE A 150 -1.34 -2.48 -38.93
N GLU A 151 -1.65 -1.30 -38.38
CA GLU A 151 -2.57 -0.33 -38.96
C GLU A 151 -1.79 0.88 -39.47
N VAL A 152 -1.99 1.25 -40.73
CA VAL A 152 -1.37 2.43 -41.35
C VAL A 152 -2.45 3.50 -41.51
N PHE A 153 -2.20 4.71 -41.02
CA PHE A 153 -3.16 5.80 -41.16
C PHE A 153 -3.19 6.35 -42.58
N SER A 154 -4.41 6.55 -43.09
CA SER A 154 -4.68 7.03 -44.45
C SER A 154 -3.95 6.18 -45.51
N GLU A 155 -4.26 4.89 -45.56
CA GLU A 155 -3.61 3.89 -46.40
C GLU A 155 -3.72 4.25 -47.89
N THR A 156 -2.57 4.36 -48.57
CA THR A 156 -2.46 4.50 -50.03
C THR A 156 -1.62 3.35 -50.58
N ARG A 157 -1.65 3.15 -51.91
CA ARG A 157 -0.87 2.10 -52.57
C ARG A 157 0.64 2.21 -52.34
N GLU A 158 1.14 3.42 -52.07
CA GLU A 158 2.55 3.68 -51.72
C GLU A 158 2.85 3.31 -50.26
N LYS A 159 1.95 3.62 -49.34
CA LYS A 159 2.08 3.30 -47.91
C LYS A 159 1.97 1.80 -47.62
N ALA A 160 1.34 1.02 -48.50
CA ALA A 160 1.35 -0.44 -48.41
C ALA A 160 2.77 -1.03 -48.39
N LYS A 161 3.73 -0.41 -49.11
CA LYS A 161 5.15 -0.84 -49.08
C LYS A 161 5.77 -0.68 -47.69
N ALA A 162 5.34 0.32 -46.91
CA ALA A 162 5.82 0.52 -45.55
C ALA A 162 5.33 -0.59 -44.61
N ARG A 163 4.11 -1.09 -44.79
CA ARG A 163 3.58 -2.24 -44.04
C ARG A 163 4.40 -3.51 -44.28
N ASP A 164 4.77 -3.78 -45.53
CA ASP A 164 5.60 -4.93 -45.86
C ASP A 164 7.00 -4.83 -45.24
N LEU A 165 7.58 -3.63 -45.21
CA LEU A 165 8.87 -3.37 -44.55
C LEU A 165 8.80 -3.62 -43.04
N ILE A 166 7.73 -3.15 -42.37
CA ILE A 166 7.48 -3.40 -40.94
C ILE A 166 7.44 -4.90 -40.66
N LYS A 167 6.70 -5.66 -41.46
CA LYS A 167 6.59 -7.12 -41.31
C LYS A 167 7.92 -7.85 -41.50
N GLN A 168 8.74 -7.41 -42.46
CA GLN A 168 10.01 -8.09 -42.78
C GLN A 168 11.15 -7.75 -41.84
N ARG A 169 11.20 -6.53 -41.27
CA ARG A 169 12.34 -6.05 -40.50
C ARG A 169 12.01 -5.72 -39.06
N LEU A 170 10.91 -5.00 -38.83
CA LEU A 170 10.56 -4.51 -37.50
C LEU A 170 9.93 -5.60 -36.64
N VAL A 171 9.03 -6.41 -37.22
CA VAL A 171 8.35 -7.51 -36.50
C VAL A 171 9.34 -8.55 -35.95
N PRO A 172 10.31 -9.10 -36.72
CA PRO A 172 11.29 -10.04 -36.17
C PRO A 172 12.16 -9.42 -35.06
N ALA A 173 12.55 -8.16 -35.22
CA ALA A 173 13.31 -7.44 -34.20
C ALA A 173 12.49 -7.26 -32.91
N LEU A 174 11.20 -6.93 -33.02
CA LEU A 174 10.30 -6.82 -31.88
C LEU A 174 10.13 -8.16 -31.15
N ARG A 175 9.93 -9.25 -31.89
CA ARG A 175 9.84 -10.61 -31.32
C ARG A 175 11.06 -10.95 -30.48
N GLN A 176 12.26 -10.73 -31.03
CA GLN A 176 13.51 -10.99 -30.33
C GLN A 176 13.66 -10.14 -29.07
N GLN A 177 13.24 -8.86 -29.10
CA GLN A 177 13.27 -8.01 -27.90
C GLN A 177 12.28 -8.51 -26.83
N LEU A 178 11.05 -8.85 -27.22
CA LEU A 178 10.03 -9.35 -26.29
C LEU A 178 10.47 -10.65 -25.60
N GLN A 179 11.22 -11.52 -26.28
CA GLN A 179 11.80 -12.72 -25.67
C GLN A 179 12.84 -12.41 -24.56
N GLY A 180 13.44 -11.21 -24.57
CA GLY A 180 14.32 -10.75 -23.50
C GLY A 180 13.58 -10.23 -22.25
N PHE A 181 12.28 -9.97 -22.37
CA PHE A 181 11.48 -9.35 -21.31
C PHE A 181 11.38 -10.21 -20.03
N PRO A 182 11.09 -11.53 -20.08
CA PRO A 182 10.99 -12.35 -18.87
C PRO A 182 12.29 -12.35 -18.06
N GLN A 183 13.43 -12.48 -18.75
CA GLN A 183 14.73 -12.48 -18.11
C GLN A 183 15.02 -11.13 -17.45
N ALA A 184 14.78 -10.02 -18.16
CA ALA A 184 14.95 -8.68 -17.61
C ALA A 184 14.05 -8.44 -16.39
N LEU A 185 12.82 -8.96 -16.41
CA LEU A 185 11.86 -8.84 -15.32
C LEU A 185 12.33 -9.60 -14.07
N VAL A 186 12.85 -10.82 -14.24
CA VAL A 186 13.43 -11.62 -13.16
C VAL A 186 14.71 -10.99 -12.62
N ASP A 187 15.56 -10.42 -13.47
CA ASP A 187 16.81 -9.80 -13.02
C ASP A 187 16.57 -8.50 -12.23
N ALA A 188 15.56 -7.72 -12.64
CA ALA A 188 15.18 -6.48 -11.98
C ALA A 188 14.46 -6.71 -10.65
N HIS A 189 13.56 -7.70 -10.58
CA HIS A 189 12.63 -7.85 -9.45
C HIS A 189 12.65 -9.20 -8.75
N GLY A 190 13.38 -10.19 -9.28
CA GLY A 190 13.47 -11.52 -8.69
C GLY A 190 14.10 -11.56 -7.30
N LYS A 191 14.94 -10.57 -6.96
CA LYS A 191 15.52 -10.41 -5.61
C LYS A 191 14.50 -9.84 -4.62
N ASP A 192 13.57 -9.01 -5.09
CA ASP A 192 12.57 -8.35 -4.24
C ASP A 192 11.54 -9.35 -3.71
N VAL A 193 11.36 -10.47 -4.42
CA VAL A 193 10.42 -11.53 -4.03
C VAL A 193 11.13 -12.71 -3.32
N LYS A 194 12.47 -12.73 -3.27
CA LYS A 194 13.26 -13.73 -2.54
C LYS A 194 13.63 -13.20 -1.16
N ILE A 195 13.13 -13.84 -0.11
CA ILE A 195 13.62 -13.60 1.25
C ILE A 195 14.92 -14.40 1.41
N ASN A 196 16.06 -13.69 1.47
CA ASN A 196 17.34 -14.30 1.77
C ASN A 196 17.43 -14.57 3.27
N PHE A 197 17.48 -15.85 3.65
CA PHE A 197 17.91 -16.23 4.98
C PHE A 197 19.43 -16.10 5.04
N ASP A 198 19.94 -15.00 5.57
CA ASP A 198 21.36 -14.95 5.92
C ASP A 198 21.60 -15.92 7.08
N ALA A 199 22.25 -17.03 6.78
CA ALA A 199 22.56 -18.08 7.71
C ALA A 199 23.69 -17.63 8.63
N GLY A 200 23.37 -17.02 9.77
CA GLY A 200 24.44 -16.58 10.66
C GLY A 200 24.07 -15.98 12.00
N HIS A 201 23.12 -16.53 12.76
CA HIS A 201 23.07 -16.32 14.22
C HIS A 201 22.51 -17.57 14.92
N ALA A 202 23.36 -18.60 15.07
CA ALA A 202 23.16 -19.64 16.08
C ALA A 202 23.79 -19.16 17.41
N PRO A 203 23.12 -19.30 18.57
CA PRO A 203 23.67 -18.84 19.84
C PRO A 203 24.67 -19.88 20.37
N THR A 204 25.97 -19.68 20.10
CA THR A 204 27.02 -20.47 20.76
C THR A 204 27.39 -19.84 22.10
N VAL A 205 27.13 -20.59 23.17
CA VAL A 205 27.58 -20.33 24.55
C VAL A 205 29.11 -20.28 24.56
N GLY A 206 29.67 -19.10 24.75
CA GLY A 206 31.12 -18.87 24.78
C GLY A 206 31.70 -19.05 26.17
N THR A 207 32.58 -20.04 26.33
CA THR A 207 33.52 -20.17 27.44
C THR A 207 34.69 -19.19 27.21
N ALA A 208 35.05 -18.43 28.24
CA ALA A 208 36.10 -17.43 28.19
C ALA A 208 37.51 -18.02 28.28
N ALA A 209 38.43 -17.53 27.44
CA ALA A 209 39.88 -17.58 27.67
C ALA A 209 40.54 -16.29 27.15
N ASN A 210 41.41 -15.73 28.00
CA ASN A 210 42.04 -14.40 27.96
C ASN A 210 43.16 -14.23 26.91
N ALA A 211 43.36 -12.98 26.45
CA ALA A 211 44.64 -12.21 26.41
C ALA A 211 44.40 -10.87 25.69
N ALA A 212 44.31 -9.72 26.36
CA ALA A 212 45.40 -8.84 26.83
C ALA A 212 46.16 -8.08 25.72
N ASN A 213 45.85 -6.79 25.48
CA ASN A 213 46.65 -5.65 25.97
C ASN A 213 46.09 -4.28 25.51
N ALA A 214 46.28 -3.30 26.39
CA ALA A 214 45.67 -1.97 26.46
C ALA A 214 46.67 -0.86 25.98
N PRO A 215 46.58 0.43 26.39
CA PRO A 215 45.50 1.43 26.25
C PRO A 215 46.04 2.81 25.78
N THR A 216 45.18 3.79 25.46
CA THR A 216 45.39 5.20 25.91
C THR A 216 44.13 6.07 25.80
N GLN A 217 43.68 6.59 26.94
CA GLN A 217 42.88 7.83 27.11
C GLN A 217 43.83 8.93 27.64
N PRO A 218 43.48 10.23 27.54
CA PRO A 218 42.77 10.97 28.62
C PRO A 218 41.82 12.07 28.04
N GLN A 219 40.93 12.82 28.71
CA GLN A 219 40.46 12.99 30.10
C GLN A 219 39.15 13.83 30.07
N GLN A 220 38.39 13.79 31.16
CA GLN A 220 37.17 14.57 31.46
C GLN A 220 37.48 16.03 31.88
N GLN A 221 36.52 16.94 31.68
CA GLN A 221 36.31 18.06 32.61
C GLN A 221 34.83 18.54 32.63
N GLN A 222 34.40 18.93 33.82
CA GLN A 222 33.02 19.13 34.28
C GLN A 222 32.84 20.58 34.75
N SER A 223 31.74 21.25 34.39
CA SER A 223 31.23 22.42 35.14
C SER A 223 29.77 22.76 34.78
N ASN A 224 29.06 23.25 35.79
CA ASN A 224 27.60 23.39 35.95
C ASN A 224 26.88 24.48 35.12
N THR A 225 25.54 24.35 35.18
CA THR A 225 24.46 25.37 35.36
C THR A 225 23.62 25.86 34.16
N SER A 226 22.33 25.53 34.27
CA SER A 226 21.11 26.30 33.97
C SER A 226 20.72 26.70 32.53
N ALA A 227 19.65 26.03 32.08
CA ALA A 227 18.39 26.56 31.55
C ALA A 227 18.32 27.35 30.22
N THR A 228 17.41 26.84 29.37
CA THR A 228 16.51 27.51 28.42
C THR A 228 16.91 27.55 26.94
N ALA A 229 16.08 26.84 26.15
CA ALA A 229 15.67 27.08 24.76
C ALA A 229 16.75 27.39 23.70
N ALA A 230 17.00 26.41 22.81
CA ALA A 230 16.62 26.46 21.39
C ALA A 230 17.51 25.52 20.54
N LYS A 231 16.82 24.80 19.63
CA LYS A 231 17.30 24.27 18.34
C LYS A 231 18.51 23.32 18.35
N SER A 232 18.22 22.02 18.45
CA SER A 232 19.04 20.99 17.82
C SER A 232 18.50 20.71 16.40
N SER A 233 19.03 21.49 15.46
CA SER A 233 19.05 21.15 14.04
C SER A 233 19.73 19.79 13.86
N THR A 234 18.94 18.74 13.64
CA THR A 234 19.44 17.45 13.17
C THR A 234 18.91 17.29 11.75
N SER A 235 19.86 17.30 10.82
CA SER A 235 19.68 17.28 9.37
C SER A 235 18.59 16.31 8.91
N THR A 236 17.43 16.85 8.56
CA THR A 236 16.42 16.17 7.76
C THR A 236 17.03 15.86 6.40
N LYS A 237 17.18 14.57 6.09
CA LYS A 237 17.29 14.15 4.69
C LYS A 237 16.07 14.76 3.99
N LYS A 238 16.32 15.56 2.95
CA LYS A 238 15.26 16.21 2.16
C LYS A 238 14.48 15.11 1.45
N VAL A 239 13.41 14.63 2.07
CA VAL A 239 12.46 13.71 1.43
C VAL A 239 11.67 14.57 0.46
N ASN A 240 11.78 14.28 -0.83
CA ASN A 240 10.91 14.91 -1.80
C ASN A 240 9.48 14.43 -1.54
N THR A 241 8.55 15.36 -1.41
CA THR A 241 7.14 15.10 -1.12
C THR A 241 6.26 15.36 -2.35
N SER A 242 5.06 14.79 -2.32
CA SER A 242 4.01 14.97 -3.32
C SER A 242 2.65 15.05 -2.63
N SER A 243 1.63 15.38 -3.41
CA SER A 243 0.25 15.55 -2.95
C SER A 243 -0.69 14.65 -3.74
N ILE A 244 -1.58 13.97 -3.03
CA ILE A 244 -2.64 13.11 -3.58
C ILE A 244 -3.97 13.84 -3.39
N ALA A 245 -4.80 13.90 -4.42
CA ALA A 245 -6.16 14.42 -4.31
C ALA A 245 -7.14 13.46 -4.98
N GLU A 246 -8.05 12.90 -4.20
CA GLU A 246 -9.04 11.92 -4.66
C GLU A 246 -10.42 12.29 -4.14
N THR A 247 -11.47 11.93 -4.89
CA THR A 247 -12.86 12.16 -4.48
C THR A 247 -13.62 10.85 -4.51
N PHE A 248 -14.28 10.52 -3.40
CA PHE A 248 -15.03 9.29 -3.23
C PHE A 248 -16.49 9.59 -2.90
N GLU A 249 -17.40 8.99 -3.65
CA GLU A 249 -18.84 9.13 -3.42
C GLU A 249 -19.34 8.07 -2.41
N PHE A 250 -20.14 8.51 -1.43
CA PHE A 250 -20.81 7.66 -0.46
C PHE A 250 -22.31 7.95 -0.43
N GLN A 251 -23.13 6.90 -0.43
CA GLN A 251 -24.60 6.97 -0.40
C GLN A 251 -25.08 7.12 1.06
N THR A 252 -24.70 8.21 1.71
CA THR A 252 -25.02 8.48 3.12
C THR A 252 -24.97 9.99 3.43
N LEU A 253 -25.42 10.38 4.62
CA LEU A 253 -25.31 11.75 5.12
C LEU A 253 -23.88 12.04 5.61
N ALA A 254 -23.42 13.28 5.41
CA ALA A 254 -22.09 13.74 5.82
C ALA A 254 -21.85 13.53 7.31
N LYS A 255 -22.91 13.69 8.12
CA LYS A 255 -22.87 13.40 9.56
C LYS A 255 -22.57 11.94 9.88
N GLU A 256 -23.21 11.01 9.20
CA GLU A 256 -22.99 9.58 9.42
C GLU A 256 -21.59 9.19 8.98
N LEU A 257 -21.14 9.69 7.82
CA LEU A 257 -19.79 9.44 7.31
C LEU A 257 -18.72 10.03 8.25
N TYR A 258 -18.86 11.28 8.68
CA TYR A 258 -17.96 11.94 9.64
C TYR A 258 -17.84 11.14 10.94
N THR A 259 -18.96 10.66 11.46
CA THR A 259 -19.00 9.85 12.69
C THR A 259 -18.19 8.54 12.54
N THR A 260 -18.09 7.96 11.33
CA THR A 260 -17.28 6.74 11.11
C THR A 260 -15.78 6.92 11.29
N PHE A 261 -15.27 8.16 11.23
CA PHE A 261 -13.84 8.47 11.40
C PHE A 261 -13.47 8.90 12.83
N ILE A 262 -14.46 9.09 13.71
CA ILE A 262 -14.26 9.66 15.05
C ILE A 262 -14.81 8.74 16.13
N ASP A 263 -15.96 8.12 15.90
CA ASP A 263 -16.57 7.23 16.87
C ASP A 263 -15.78 5.91 16.98
N PRO A 264 -15.26 5.55 18.17
CA PRO A 264 -14.43 4.35 18.33
C PRO A 264 -15.15 3.05 17.96
N ALA A 265 -16.46 2.96 18.20
CA ALA A 265 -17.22 1.75 17.89
C ALA A 265 -17.40 1.58 16.37
N ARG A 266 -17.67 2.67 15.64
CA ARG A 266 -17.72 2.65 14.18
C ARG A 266 -16.35 2.40 13.56
N LEU A 267 -15.31 3.05 14.06
CA LEU A 267 -13.92 2.78 13.65
C LEU A 267 -13.57 1.30 13.81
N ALA A 268 -13.88 0.70 14.96
CA ALA A 268 -13.62 -0.72 15.19
C ALA A 268 -14.36 -1.62 14.18
N ALA A 269 -15.57 -1.24 13.77
CA ALA A 269 -16.38 -2.02 12.85
C ALA A 269 -15.76 -2.12 11.44
N TRP A 270 -15.25 -1.01 10.87
CA TRP A 270 -14.67 -1.05 9.52
C TRP A 270 -13.17 -1.36 9.50
N THR A 271 -12.43 -1.04 10.56
CA THR A 271 -11.00 -1.42 10.68
C THR A 271 -10.80 -2.87 11.09
N ARG A 272 -11.85 -3.54 11.61
CA ARG A 272 -11.82 -4.92 12.13
C ARG A 272 -10.80 -5.15 13.26
N ALA A 273 -10.34 -4.08 13.90
CA ALA A 273 -9.39 -4.08 15.00
C ALA A 273 -9.88 -3.11 16.09
N GLN A 274 -9.37 -3.22 17.31
CA GLN A 274 -9.65 -2.21 18.34
C GLN A 274 -8.84 -0.94 18.04
N PRO A 275 -9.47 0.19 17.68
CA PRO A 275 -8.75 1.43 17.44
C PRO A 275 -8.33 2.04 18.77
N ASN A 276 -7.10 2.56 18.83
CA ASN A 276 -6.69 3.45 19.91
C ASN A 276 -6.86 4.87 19.39
N ILE A 277 -7.91 5.56 19.83
CA ILE A 277 -8.27 6.89 19.32
C ILE A 277 -8.64 7.82 20.46
N ASP A 278 -8.03 9.01 20.48
CA ASP A 278 -8.50 10.15 21.26
C ASP A 278 -9.21 11.14 20.33
N ALA A 279 -10.54 11.12 20.34
CA ALA A 279 -11.41 11.91 19.47
C ALA A 279 -11.48 13.39 19.90
N ARG A 280 -10.33 14.06 19.97
CA ARG A 280 -10.17 15.46 20.37
C ARG A 280 -9.12 16.12 19.49
N LYS A 281 -9.15 17.45 19.41
CA LYS A 281 -8.10 18.23 18.75
C LYS A 281 -6.77 18.04 19.50
N GLY A 282 -5.74 17.63 18.78
CA GLY A 282 -4.45 17.19 19.32
C GLY A 282 -4.45 15.75 19.85
N GLY A 283 -5.56 15.03 19.72
CA GLY A 283 -5.68 13.64 20.11
C GLY A 283 -4.96 12.73 19.12
N GLN A 284 -4.23 11.75 19.62
CA GLN A 284 -3.54 10.77 18.80
C GLN A 284 -4.46 9.61 18.44
N TYR A 285 -4.24 9.02 17.27
CA TYR A 285 -4.94 7.85 16.83
C TYR A 285 -3.99 6.83 16.22
N GLN A 286 -4.32 5.55 16.39
CA GLN A 286 -3.63 4.41 15.81
C GLN A 286 -4.67 3.44 15.23
N LEU A 287 -4.52 3.13 13.95
CA LEU A 287 -5.38 2.21 13.21
C LEU A 287 -4.57 1.01 12.73
N PHE A 288 -5.28 -0.09 12.43
CA PHE A 288 -4.68 -1.32 11.89
C PHE A 288 -3.51 -1.82 12.74
N ASN A 289 -3.73 -1.93 14.05
CA ASN A 289 -2.73 -2.38 15.04
C ASN A 289 -1.45 -1.52 15.05
N GLY A 290 -1.57 -0.21 14.83
CA GLY A 290 -0.45 0.73 14.84
C GLY A 290 0.34 0.76 13.53
N ASN A 291 -0.21 0.18 12.45
CA ASN A 291 0.37 0.35 11.11
C ASN A 291 0.15 1.77 10.57
N VAL A 292 -0.98 2.37 10.93
CA VAL A 292 -1.26 3.78 10.66
C VAL A 292 -1.31 4.51 11.99
N GLU A 293 -0.60 5.63 12.08
CA GLU A 293 -0.66 6.53 13.23
C GLU A 293 -0.77 7.98 12.77
N GLY A 294 -1.32 8.81 13.66
CA GLY A 294 -1.46 10.23 13.43
C GLY A 294 -2.06 10.97 14.60
N GLU A 295 -2.35 12.24 14.37
CA GLU A 295 -2.91 13.18 15.33
C GLU A 295 -4.00 14.01 14.64
N PHE A 296 -5.12 14.25 15.32
CA PHE A 296 -6.15 15.14 14.81
C PHE A 296 -5.73 16.60 14.96
N LEU A 297 -5.53 17.29 13.85
CA LEU A 297 -5.14 18.70 13.83
C LEU A 297 -6.35 19.63 13.91
N ASP A 298 -7.42 19.32 13.18
CA ASP A 298 -8.65 20.10 13.17
C ASP A 298 -9.85 19.20 12.94
N LEU A 299 -10.91 19.39 13.73
CA LEU A 299 -12.16 18.65 13.62
C LEU A 299 -13.30 19.66 13.48
N GLN A 300 -13.89 19.74 12.29
CA GLN A 300 -15.07 20.54 12.00
C GLN A 300 -16.22 19.58 11.73
N GLU A 301 -17.19 19.57 12.64
CA GLU A 301 -18.28 18.60 12.63
C GLU A 301 -19.01 18.61 11.29
N ASN A 302 -19.09 17.45 10.64
CA ASN A 302 -19.81 17.21 9.37
C ASN A 302 -19.26 17.92 8.13
N GLU A 303 -18.20 18.72 8.24
CA GLU A 303 -17.66 19.51 7.12
C GLU A 303 -16.22 19.12 6.76
N LYS A 304 -15.32 19.03 7.76
CA LYS A 304 -13.89 18.87 7.50
C LYS A 304 -13.15 18.19 8.65
N LEU A 305 -12.27 17.26 8.31
CA LEU A 305 -11.38 16.57 9.24
C LEU A 305 -9.94 16.69 8.73
N VAL A 306 -9.08 17.30 9.52
CA VAL A 306 -7.64 17.43 9.22
C VAL A 306 -6.86 16.66 10.26
N GLN A 307 -6.00 15.76 9.79
CA GLN A 307 -5.18 14.93 10.66
C GLN A 307 -3.82 14.69 10.03
N THR A 308 -2.80 14.48 10.85
CA THR A 308 -1.56 13.88 10.36
C THR A 308 -1.80 12.41 10.09
N TRP A 309 -1.07 11.86 9.13
CA TRP A 309 -1.18 10.46 8.73
C TRP A 309 0.20 9.96 8.33
N ARG A 310 0.59 8.79 8.84
CA ARG A 310 1.78 8.09 8.35
C ARG A 310 1.60 6.60 8.41
N LEU A 311 2.32 5.91 7.55
CA LEU A 311 2.59 4.49 7.68
C LEU A 311 3.76 4.28 8.64
N LYS A 312 3.75 3.15 9.33
CA LYS A 312 4.88 2.73 10.15
C LYS A 312 6.18 2.59 9.35
N ASP A 313 6.07 2.21 8.08
CA ASP A 313 7.20 2.03 7.15
C ASP A 313 7.79 3.34 6.62
N TRP A 314 7.15 4.49 6.88
CA TRP A 314 7.68 5.78 6.47
C TRP A 314 8.87 6.21 7.33
N PRO A 315 9.74 7.08 6.78
CA PRO A 315 10.87 7.62 7.55
C PRO A 315 10.42 8.18 8.89
N ALA A 316 11.18 7.88 9.95
CA ALA A 316 10.84 8.30 11.30
C ALA A 316 10.65 9.83 11.38
N GLY A 317 9.51 10.25 11.93
CA GLY A 317 9.15 11.67 12.03
C GLY A 317 8.58 12.29 10.76
N HIS A 318 8.36 11.52 9.69
CA HIS A 318 7.69 11.98 8.48
C HIS A 318 6.19 11.70 8.57
N TYR A 319 5.39 12.76 8.45
CA TYR A 319 3.94 12.72 8.51
C TYR A 319 3.38 13.44 7.30
N ALA A 320 2.40 12.82 6.65
CA ALA A 320 1.57 13.48 5.67
C ALA A 320 0.43 14.22 6.37
N THR A 321 -0.05 15.28 5.75
CA THR A 321 -1.25 16.00 6.20
C THR A 321 -2.45 15.50 5.39
N LEU A 322 -3.33 14.75 6.04
CA LEU A 322 -4.58 14.24 5.47
C LEU A 322 -5.72 15.21 5.78
N THR A 323 -6.26 15.84 4.75
CA THR A 323 -7.47 16.66 4.79
C THR A 323 -8.62 15.92 4.13
N MET A 324 -9.68 15.69 4.88
CA MET A 324 -10.92 15.08 4.42
C MET A 324 -12.04 16.12 4.50
N THR A 325 -12.63 16.46 3.35
CA THR A 325 -13.78 17.37 3.25
C THR A 325 -15.02 16.58 2.89
N PHE A 326 -16.11 16.81 3.62
CA PHE A 326 -17.37 16.11 3.46
C PHE A 326 -18.38 17.03 2.76
N ASP A 327 -18.49 16.91 1.43
CA ASP A 327 -19.44 17.69 0.65
C ASP A 327 -20.77 16.96 0.56
N GLN A 328 -21.77 17.42 1.33
CA GLN A 328 -23.13 16.88 1.29
C GLN A 328 -23.83 17.27 -0.03
N GLY A 329 -24.14 16.28 -0.86
CA GLY A 329 -25.00 16.41 -2.04
C GLY A 329 -26.45 15.98 -1.76
N LEU A 330 -27.27 15.97 -2.81
CA LEU A 330 -28.69 15.57 -2.75
C LEU A 330 -28.86 14.06 -2.55
N ASP A 331 -28.08 13.26 -3.29
CA ASP A 331 -28.21 11.79 -3.33
C ASP A 331 -27.05 11.07 -2.60
N GLY A 332 -26.21 11.80 -1.86
CA GLY A 332 -25.06 11.25 -1.16
C GLY A 332 -24.07 12.31 -0.71
N THR A 333 -22.95 11.87 -0.14
CA THR A 333 -21.84 12.73 0.30
C THR A 333 -20.59 12.41 -0.49
N ASN A 334 -19.94 13.44 -1.03
CA ASN A 334 -18.63 13.33 -1.65
C ASN A 334 -17.54 13.59 -0.63
N LEU A 335 -16.73 12.58 -0.34
CA LEU A 335 -15.53 12.69 0.46
C LEU A 335 -14.37 13.11 -0.44
N ARG A 336 -13.94 14.37 -0.34
CA ARG A 336 -12.69 14.81 -0.96
C ARG A 336 -11.54 14.56 0.00
N MET A 337 -10.63 13.69 -0.39
CA MET A 337 -9.41 13.40 0.32
C MET A 337 -8.26 14.12 -0.36
N VAL A 338 -7.54 14.95 0.39
CA VAL A 338 -6.28 15.56 -0.04
C VAL A 338 -5.22 15.17 0.98
N MET A 339 -4.18 14.50 0.52
CA MET A 339 -3.03 14.14 1.35
C MET A 339 -1.79 14.86 0.83
N GLU A 340 -1.23 15.74 1.63
CA GLU A 340 0.00 16.49 1.33
C GLU A 340 1.18 15.89 2.10
N ASP A 341 2.40 16.16 1.66
CA ASP A 341 3.62 15.64 2.28
C ASP A 341 3.76 14.10 2.24
N VAL A 342 3.28 13.49 1.15
CA VAL A 342 3.47 12.05 0.90
C VAL A 342 4.87 11.81 0.31
N PRO A 343 5.67 10.85 0.82
CA PRO A 343 6.94 10.47 0.21
C PRO A 343 6.80 10.09 -1.26
N LEU A 344 7.66 10.65 -2.13
CA LEU A 344 7.71 10.29 -3.54
C LEU A 344 7.80 8.77 -3.74
N GLY A 345 7.01 8.26 -4.69
CA GLY A 345 6.95 6.84 -5.04
C GLY A 345 6.06 5.99 -4.15
N THR A 346 5.47 6.55 -3.09
CA THR A 346 4.46 5.85 -2.25
C THR A 346 3.02 6.30 -2.53
N GLU A 347 2.83 7.28 -3.43
CA GLU A 347 1.55 7.92 -3.71
C GLU A 347 0.45 6.92 -4.11
N GLU A 348 0.73 6.08 -5.11
CA GLU A 348 -0.26 5.10 -5.59
C GLU A 348 -0.55 4.02 -4.56
N VAL A 349 0.45 3.65 -3.74
CA VAL A 349 0.29 2.70 -2.64
C VAL A 349 -0.61 3.29 -1.57
N VAL A 350 -0.40 4.54 -1.18
CA VAL A 350 -1.25 5.26 -0.22
C VAL A 350 -2.66 5.39 -0.75
N LYS A 351 -2.82 5.77 -2.02
CA LYS A 351 -4.12 5.88 -2.67
C LYS A 351 -4.85 4.55 -2.69
N THR A 352 -4.20 3.49 -3.18
CA THR A 352 -4.78 2.14 -3.23
C THR A 352 -5.14 1.66 -1.82
N ASN A 353 -4.24 1.81 -0.85
CA ASN A 353 -4.52 1.44 0.53
C ASN A 353 -5.66 2.25 1.13
N PHE A 354 -5.76 3.54 0.82
CA PHE A 354 -6.88 4.35 1.29
C PHE A 354 -8.21 3.82 0.73
N VAL A 355 -8.24 3.45 -0.56
CA VAL A 355 -9.44 2.85 -1.17
C VAL A 355 -9.77 1.49 -0.57
N GLU A 356 -8.80 0.58 -0.49
CA GLU A 356 -9.00 -0.81 -0.02
C GLU A 356 -9.29 -0.90 1.48
N TYR A 357 -8.69 -0.04 2.29
CA TYR A 357 -8.79 -0.14 3.75
C TYR A 357 -9.72 0.88 4.39
N TYR A 358 -9.98 2.03 3.77
CA TYR A 358 -10.95 3.01 4.27
C TYR A 358 -12.23 2.97 3.46
N VAL A 359 -12.16 3.27 2.16
CA VAL A 359 -13.36 3.48 1.34
C VAL A 359 -14.19 2.20 1.21
N LYS A 360 -13.60 1.08 0.76
CA LYS A 360 -14.34 -0.18 0.57
C LYS A 360 -14.91 -0.72 1.88
N PRO A 361 -14.16 -0.82 3.00
CA PRO A 361 -14.70 -1.35 4.25
C PRO A 361 -15.77 -0.45 4.84
N ILE A 362 -15.65 0.88 4.76
CA ILE A 362 -16.72 1.80 5.18
C ILE A 362 -17.99 1.57 4.34
N LYS A 363 -17.85 1.45 3.02
CA LYS A 363 -18.98 1.16 2.12
C LYS A 363 -19.65 -0.17 2.43
N THR A 364 -18.87 -1.24 2.65
CA THR A 364 -19.42 -2.58 2.91
C THR A 364 -19.98 -2.72 4.33
N THR A 365 -19.31 -2.18 5.35
CA THR A 365 -19.71 -2.34 6.76
C THR A 365 -20.98 -1.57 7.09
N PHE A 366 -21.15 -0.36 6.55
CA PHE A 366 -22.31 0.49 6.83
C PHE A 366 -23.32 0.57 5.68
N GLY A 367 -23.04 -0.09 4.55
CA GLY A 367 -23.91 -0.04 3.37
C GLY A 367 -23.89 1.32 2.66
N PHE A 368 -22.80 2.09 2.78
CA PHE A 368 -22.66 3.42 2.14
C PHE A 368 -22.20 3.36 0.67
N GLY A 369 -22.11 2.16 0.09
CA GLY A 369 -21.81 1.95 -1.33
C GLY A 369 -23.08 1.79 -2.16
N ALA A 370 -22.96 1.96 -3.49
CA ALA A 370 -24.00 1.51 -4.39
C ALA A 370 -24.18 -0.01 -4.22
N VAL A 371 -25.42 -0.44 -3.97
CA VAL A 371 -25.79 -1.85 -4.00
C VAL A 371 -25.69 -2.29 -5.46
N LEU A 372 -24.66 -3.08 -5.78
CA LEU A 372 -24.57 -3.80 -7.06
C LEU A 372 -25.36 -5.10 -6.98
#